data_AF-A0A9N9WK65-F1
#
_entry.id   AF-A0A9N9WK65-F1
#
_cell.length_a   1.000
_cell.length_b   1.000
_cell.length_c   1.000
_cell.angle_alpha   90.00
_cell.angle_beta   90.00
_cell.angle_gamma   90.00
#
_symmetry.space_group_name_H-M   'P 1'
#
loop_
_entity.id
_entity.type
_entity.pdbx_description
1 polymer ?
#
loop_
_entity_poly.entity_id
_entity_poly.type
_entity_poly.pdbx_seq_one_letter_code
_entity_poly.pdbx_strand_id
1 'polypeptide(L)'
;MKQNISRREFSQFPNLSHTACLDEDIQTYIQHLNALHDDKNIFEDILMMEIPPWIINPFDETEVVDVVLQEELLELSSNEELKVQFKNGYQRFWLQSEIPEKYPGLWEFVRKLLIAFPSSYHVEKSFSVVTNLLTKKEEDKTLQNGDICC
;
A
#
# COMPACT_ATOMS: atom_id res chain seq x y z
N MET A 1 -13.99 -8.51 13.83
CA MET A 1 -14.57 -8.70 12.48
C MET A 1 -15.16 -10.11 12.29
N LYS A 2 -14.35 -11.18 12.30
CA LYS A 2 -14.82 -12.57 12.08
C LYS A 2 -15.89 -13.07 13.06
N GLN A 3 -15.75 -12.74 14.36
CA GLN A 3 -16.74 -13.09 15.39
C GLN A 3 -18.09 -12.38 15.21
N ASN A 4 -18.10 -11.19 14.63
CA ASN A 4 -19.32 -10.40 14.44
C ASN A 4 -20.15 -10.99 13.29
N ILE A 5 -19.50 -11.37 12.18
CA ILE A 5 -20.13 -12.06 11.04
C ILE A 5 -20.76 -13.38 11.50
N SER A 6 -20.07 -14.14 12.36
CA SER A 6 -20.57 -15.41 12.92
C SER A 6 -21.83 -15.22 13.78
N ARG A 7 -22.00 -14.03 14.37
CA ARG A 7 -23.18 -13.63 15.16
C ARG A 7 -24.25 -12.94 14.32
N ARG A 8 -24.08 -12.91 12.99
CA ARG A 8 -24.93 -12.16 12.04
C ARG A 8 -24.97 -10.64 12.33
N GLU A 9 -23.93 -10.13 12.98
CA GLU A 9 -23.73 -8.70 13.23
C GLU A 9 -22.96 -8.09 12.04
N PHE A 10 -23.72 -7.56 11.07
CA PHE A 10 -23.18 -7.05 9.80
C PHE A 10 -23.00 -5.52 9.77
N SER A 11 -22.90 -4.86 10.93
CA SER A 11 -22.75 -3.39 11.00
C SER A 11 -21.50 -2.87 10.27
N GLN A 12 -20.47 -3.70 10.13
CA GLN A 12 -19.25 -3.40 9.37
C GLN A 12 -19.35 -3.78 7.87
N PHE A 13 -20.43 -4.45 7.47
CA PHE A 13 -20.67 -4.99 6.14
C PHE A 13 -22.10 -4.69 5.69
N PRO A 14 -22.43 -3.43 5.39
CA PRO A 14 -23.80 -3.02 5.07
C PRO A 14 -24.39 -3.76 3.85
N ASN A 15 -23.58 -4.22 2.90
CA ASN A 15 -24.07 -5.08 1.81
C ASN A 15 -24.54 -6.48 2.28
N LEU A 16 -24.00 -7.00 3.38
CA LEU A 16 -24.42 -8.28 3.97
C LEU A 16 -25.66 -8.13 4.85
N SER A 17 -25.92 -6.95 5.42
CA SER A 17 -27.12 -6.71 6.25
C SER A 17 -28.41 -6.68 5.43
N HIS A 18 -28.32 -6.35 4.13
CA HIS A 18 -29.46 -6.25 3.22
C HIS A 18 -29.73 -7.52 2.38
N THR A 19 -28.92 -8.57 2.55
CA THR A 19 -28.99 -9.79 1.73
C THR A 19 -29.42 -10.98 2.59
N ALA A 20 -30.39 -11.77 2.12
CA ALA A 20 -30.73 -13.04 2.76
C ALA A 20 -29.58 -14.04 2.53
N CYS A 21 -28.68 -14.13 3.51
CA CYS A 21 -27.49 -14.96 3.45
C CYS A 21 -27.74 -16.29 4.18
N LEU A 22 -27.49 -17.42 3.52
CA LEU A 22 -27.55 -18.74 4.14
C LEU A 22 -26.32 -18.96 5.03
N ASP A 23 -26.42 -19.83 6.03
CA ASP A 23 -25.28 -20.14 6.90
C ASP A 23 -24.08 -20.69 6.12
N GLU A 24 -24.32 -21.41 5.02
CA GLU A 24 -23.28 -21.91 4.10
C GLU A 24 -22.54 -20.77 3.37
N ASP A 25 -23.27 -19.73 2.96
CA ASP A 25 -22.70 -18.54 2.32
C ASP A 25 -21.85 -17.73 3.31
N ILE A 26 -22.35 -17.59 4.55
CA ILE A 26 -21.62 -16.93 5.65
C ILE A 26 -20.32 -17.69 5.94
N GLN A 27 -20.39 -19.01 5.99
CA GLN A 27 -19.22 -19.85 6.27
C GLN A 27 -18.19 -19.74 5.14
N THR A 28 -18.64 -19.76 3.88
CA THR A 28 -17.77 -19.56 2.70
C THR A 28 -17.10 -18.19 2.75
N TYR A 29 -17.85 -17.15 3.12
CA TYR A 29 -17.31 -15.80 3.27
C TYR A 29 -16.27 -15.71 4.39
N ILE A 30 -16.52 -16.33 5.55
CA ILE A 30 -15.56 -16.40 6.66
C ILE A 30 -14.29 -17.15 6.24
N GLN A 31 -14.42 -18.25 5.50
CA GLN A 31 -13.28 -19.00 4.97
C GLN A 31 -12.45 -18.16 4.01
N HIS A 32 -13.09 -17.41 3.11
CA HIS A 32 -12.39 -16.48 2.22
C HIS A 32 -11.67 -15.37 2.99
N LEU A 33 -12.30 -14.78 4.01
CA LEU A 33 -11.66 -13.79 4.88
C LEU A 33 -10.52 -14.38 5.71
N ASN A 34 -10.57 -15.67 6.05
CA ASN A 34 -9.45 -16.36 6.69
C ASN A 34 -8.28 -16.52 5.72
N ALA A 35 -8.53 -17.02 4.50
CA ALA A 35 -7.51 -17.14 3.47
C ALA A 35 -6.84 -15.79 3.15
N LEU A 36 -7.63 -14.73 2.99
CA LEU A 36 -7.11 -13.37 2.78
C LEU A 36 -6.31 -12.85 3.99
N HIS A 37 -6.70 -13.23 5.21
CA HIS A 37 -5.96 -12.85 6.41
C HIS A 37 -4.62 -13.58 6.50
N ASP A 38 -4.59 -14.85 6.10
CA ASP A 38 -3.36 -15.63 6.04
C ASP A 38 -2.45 -15.11 4.91
N ASP A 39 -3.03 -14.68 3.79
CA ASP A 39 -2.31 -14.00 2.69
C ASP A 39 -1.71 -12.65 3.13
N LYS A 40 -2.32 -11.96 4.10
CA LYS A 40 -1.74 -10.73 4.66
C LYS A 40 -0.38 -10.99 5.32
N ASN A 41 -0.16 -12.17 5.89
CA ASN A 41 1.11 -12.53 6.51
C ASN A 41 2.23 -12.67 5.48
N ILE A 42 1.91 -12.88 4.19
CA ILE A 42 2.88 -12.92 3.08
C ILE A 42 3.52 -11.53 2.87
N PHE A 43 2.88 -10.45 3.31
CA PHE A 43 3.38 -9.08 3.20
C PHE A 43 3.91 -8.53 4.52
N GLU A 44 4.02 -9.35 5.56
CA GLU A 44 4.50 -8.91 6.87
C GLU A 44 5.95 -8.41 6.78
N ASP A 45 6.76 -9.03 5.93
CA ASP A 45 8.12 -8.60 5.61
C ASP A 45 8.16 -7.18 5.00
N ILE A 46 7.24 -6.86 4.08
CA ILE A 46 7.12 -5.53 3.47
C ILE A 46 6.61 -4.50 4.47
N LEU A 47 5.66 -4.88 5.33
CA LEU A 47 5.10 -4.01 6.37
C LEU A 47 6.11 -3.69 7.48
N MET A 48 6.99 -4.63 7.79
CA MET A 48 8.04 -4.49 8.81
C MET A 48 9.36 -3.98 8.23
N MET A 49 9.42 -3.71 6.93
CA MET A 49 10.62 -3.23 6.28
C MET A 49 10.92 -1.79 6.69
N GLU A 50 12.06 -1.58 7.33
CA GLU A 50 12.59 -0.25 7.59
C GLU A 50 13.16 0.34 6.30
N ILE A 51 12.69 1.52 5.92
CA ILE A 51 13.22 2.27 4.78
C ILE A 51 14.50 2.96 5.25
N PRO A 52 15.67 2.65 4.67
CA PRO A 52 16.90 3.34 5.01
C PRO A 52 16.81 4.86 4.77
N PRO A 53 17.33 5.70 5.68
CA PRO A 53 17.26 7.17 5.55
C PRO A 53 17.81 7.70 4.24
N TRP A 54 18.89 7.10 3.73
CA TRP A 54 19.52 7.49 2.47
C TRP A 54 18.62 7.34 1.25
N ILE A 55 17.53 6.57 1.32
CA ILE A 55 16.56 6.46 0.22
C ILE A 55 15.62 7.65 0.20
N ILE A 56 15.31 8.19 1.37
CA ILE A 56 14.49 9.39 1.49
C ILE A 56 15.33 10.61 1.15
N ASN A 57 16.57 10.66 1.64
CA ASN A 57 17.53 11.71 1.32
C ASN A 57 18.96 11.13 1.15
N PRO A 58 19.40 10.87 -0.09
CA PRO A 58 20.72 10.29 -0.34
C PRO A 58 21.87 11.29 -0.16
N PHE A 59 21.57 12.54 0.17
CA PHE A 59 22.55 13.60 0.39
C PHE A 59 22.83 13.87 1.87
N ASP A 60 22.08 13.25 2.78
CA ASP A 60 22.38 13.30 4.21
C ASP A 60 23.45 12.26 4.56
N GLU A 61 24.30 12.57 5.54
CA GLU A 61 25.30 11.62 6.04
C GLU A 61 24.60 10.38 6.60
N THR A 62 24.85 9.24 5.97
CA THR A 62 24.33 7.94 6.40
C THR A 62 25.42 6.89 6.23
N GLU A 63 25.62 6.07 7.26
CA GLU A 63 26.50 4.91 7.18
C GLU A 63 25.73 3.70 6.64
N VAL A 64 26.31 3.04 5.64
CA VAL A 64 25.80 1.80 5.07
C VAL A 64 26.87 0.72 5.22
N VAL A 65 26.46 -0.47 5.69
CA VAL A 65 27.39 -1.58 5.99
C VAL A 65 28.01 -2.17 4.72
N ASP A 66 27.28 -2.13 3.60
CA ASP A 66 27.75 -2.61 2.31
C ASP A 66 28.71 -1.58 1.68
N VAL A 67 29.95 -2.00 1.45
CA VAL A 67 31.02 -1.16 0.92
C VAL A 67 30.70 -0.63 -0.48
N VAL A 68 30.06 -1.43 -1.33
CA VAL A 68 29.71 -1.00 -2.69
C VAL A 68 28.63 0.08 -2.63
N LEU A 69 27.61 -0.10 -1.78
CA LEU A 69 26.58 0.91 -1.59
C LEU A 69 27.14 2.19 -0.96
N GLN A 70 28.09 2.06 -0.04
CA GLN A 70 28.73 3.21 0.60
C GLN A 70 29.55 4.04 -0.40
N GLU A 71 30.30 3.39 -1.30
CA GLU A 71 31.05 4.06 -2.36
C GLU A 71 30.11 4.82 -3.32
N GLU A 72 29.04 4.16 -3.78
CA GLU A 72 28.05 4.80 -4.66
C GLU A 72 27.33 5.97 -3.97
N LEU A 73 26.99 5.85 -2.68
CA LEU A 73 26.39 6.95 -1.90
C LEU A 73 27.36 8.13 -1.73
N LEU A 74 28.63 7.86 -1.52
CA LEU A 74 29.64 8.92 -1.40
C LEU A 74 29.79 9.68 -2.73
N GLU A 75 29.82 8.96 -3.85
CA GLU A 75 29.87 9.58 -5.16
C GLU A 75 28.59 10.39 -5.44
N LEU A 76 27.41 9.81 -5.22
CA LEU A 76 26.12 10.45 -5.41
C LEU A 76 25.97 11.71 -4.54
N SER A 77 26.31 11.61 -3.25
CA SER A 77 26.21 12.74 -2.30
C SER A 77 27.14 13.91 -2.63
N SER A 78 28.25 13.65 -3.34
CA SER A 78 29.15 14.69 -3.84
C SER A 78 28.68 15.37 -5.14
N ASN A 79 27.65 14.83 -5.79
CA ASN A 79 27.15 15.32 -7.07
C ASN A 79 26.16 16.49 -6.89
N GLU A 80 26.66 17.72 -7.07
CA GLU A 80 25.86 18.94 -6.94
C GLU A 80 24.74 19.07 -8.00
N GLU A 81 24.92 18.50 -9.19
CA GLU A 81 23.87 18.50 -10.22
C GLU A 81 22.67 17.66 -9.77
N LEU A 82 22.94 16.46 -9.23
CA LEU A 82 21.92 15.58 -8.68
C LEU A 82 21.21 16.19 -7.48
N LYS A 83 21.91 16.93 -6.61
CA LYS A 83 21.28 17.71 -5.52
C LYS A 83 20.26 18.71 -6.03
N VAL A 84 20.55 19.39 -7.14
CA VAL A 84 19.61 20.35 -7.74
C VAL A 84 18.37 19.63 -8.27
N GLN A 85 18.55 18.46 -8.88
CA GLN A 85 17.45 17.66 -9.44
C GLN A 85 16.55 17.01 -8.38
N PHE A 86 17.11 16.72 -7.20
CA PHE A 86 16.40 16.16 -6.05
C PHE A 86 15.24 17.04 -5.54
N LYS A 87 15.21 18.33 -5.89
CA LYS A 87 14.11 19.25 -5.53
C LYS A 87 12.71 18.78 -5.92
N ASN A 88 12.61 17.85 -6.87
CA ASN A 88 11.33 17.26 -7.31
C ASN A 88 10.88 16.04 -6.47
N GLY A 89 11.59 15.73 -5.38
CA GLY A 89 11.30 14.62 -4.46
C GLY A 89 12.02 13.31 -4.82
N TYR A 90 12.24 12.48 -3.80
CA TYR A 90 13.04 11.25 -3.89
C TYR A 90 12.50 10.23 -4.90
N GLN A 91 11.18 10.10 -5.04
CA GLN A 91 10.56 9.14 -5.97
C GLN A 91 10.96 9.43 -7.42
N ARG A 92 10.86 10.70 -7.83
CA ARG A 92 11.20 11.11 -9.18
C ARG A 92 12.70 11.11 -9.41
N PHE A 93 13.48 11.42 -8.37
CA PHE A 93 14.93 11.33 -8.39
C PHE A 93 15.40 9.92 -8.71
N TRP A 94 14.95 8.91 -7.97
CA TRP A 94 15.39 7.52 -8.18
C TRP A 94 14.92 6.92 -9.51
N LEU A 95 13.82 7.43 -10.09
CA LEU A 95 13.27 6.96 -11.37
C LEU A 95 13.93 7.60 -12.60
N GLN A 96 14.97 8.42 -12.43
CA GLN A 96 15.73 8.98 -13.54
C GLN A 96 16.49 7.88 -14.31
N SER A 97 16.60 8.03 -15.62
CA SER A 97 17.26 7.06 -16.51
C SER A 97 18.74 6.84 -16.20
N GLU A 98 19.40 7.87 -15.67
CA GLU A 98 20.83 7.91 -15.40
C GLU A 98 21.20 7.17 -14.11
N ILE A 99 20.25 7.02 -13.17
CA ILE A 99 20.50 6.41 -11.86
C ILE A 99 20.86 4.92 -11.97
N PRO A 100 20.11 4.06 -12.71
CA PRO A 100 20.46 2.65 -12.88
C PRO A 100 21.83 2.41 -13.52
N GLU A 101 22.28 3.34 -14.38
CA GLU A 101 23.55 3.21 -15.09
C GLU A 101 24.74 3.66 -14.24
N LYS A 102 24.58 4.75 -13.47
CA LYS A 102 25.66 5.33 -12.65
C LYS A 102 25.78 4.72 -11.26
N TYR A 103 24.65 4.31 -10.67
CA TYR A 103 24.58 3.80 -9.30
C TYR A 103 23.79 2.48 -9.25
N PRO A 104 24.30 1.42 -9.91
CA PRO A 104 23.58 0.16 -10.06
C PRO A 104 23.31 -0.53 -8.71
N GLY A 105 24.21 -0.43 -7.74
CA GLY A 105 24.02 -0.98 -6.40
C GLY A 105 22.87 -0.32 -5.65
N LEU A 106 22.84 1.01 -5.62
CA LEU A 106 21.76 1.79 -5.01
C LEU A 106 20.44 1.54 -5.71
N TRP A 107 20.43 1.51 -7.05
CA TRP A 107 19.24 1.24 -7.83
C TRP A 107 18.64 -0.15 -7.54
N GLU A 108 19.47 -1.19 -7.41
CA GLU A 108 18.98 -2.53 -7.09
C GLU A 108 18.22 -2.59 -5.77
N PHE A 109 18.65 -1.83 -4.77
CA PHE A 109 17.95 -1.73 -3.49
C PHE A 109 16.65 -0.92 -3.61
N VAL A 110 16.74 0.28 -4.20
CA VAL A 110 15.60 1.18 -4.35
C VAL A 110 14.50 0.56 -5.21
N ARG A 111 14.86 -0.14 -6.28
CA ARG A 111 13.91 -0.85 -7.15
C ARG A 111 13.09 -1.89 -6.38
N LYS A 112 13.69 -2.64 -5.46
CA LYS A 112 12.97 -3.63 -4.64
C LYS A 112 11.92 -2.95 -3.76
N LEU A 113 12.26 -1.82 -3.14
CA LEU A 113 11.29 -1.02 -2.37
C LEU A 113 10.18 -0.45 -3.27
N LEU A 114 10.57 0.14 -4.40
CA LEU A 114 9.63 0.72 -5.35
C LEU A 114 8.75 -0.31 -6.05
N ILE A 115 9.08 -1.61 -6.06
CA ILE A 115 8.19 -2.67 -6.57
C ILE A 115 7.29 -3.21 -5.44
N ALA A 116 7.80 -3.30 -4.21
CA ALA A 116 7.03 -3.73 -3.06
C ALA A 116 5.86 -2.77 -2.74
N PHE A 117 6.10 -1.46 -2.75
CA PHE A 117 5.11 -0.45 -2.33
C PHE A 117 3.91 -0.22 -3.27
N PRO A 118 4.04 -0.23 -4.61
CA PRO A 118 2.91 -0.10 -5.51
C PRO A 118 1.94 -1.26 -5.39
N SER A 119 2.43 -2.48 -5.12
CA SER A 119 1.55 -3.64 -4.95
C SER A 119 0.62 -3.49 -3.73
N SER A 120 1.11 -2.92 -2.62
CA SER A 120 0.31 -2.68 -1.42
C SER A 120 -0.55 -1.41 -1.50
N TYR A 121 -0.01 -0.30 -2.03
CA TYR A 121 -0.77 0.95 -2.20
C TYR A 121 -1.92 0.82 -3.20
N HIS A 122 -1.73 0.09 -4.31
CA HIS A 122 -2.82 -0.13 -5.27
C HIS A 122 -3.91 -1.02 -4.69
N VAL A 123 -3.55 -2.01 -3.88
CA VAL A 123 -4.51 -2.82 -3.13
C VAL A 123 -5.27 -1.95 -2.14
N GLU A 124 -4.59 -1.15 -1.31
CA GLU A 124 -5.24 -0.26 -0.34
C GLU A 124 -6.15 0.78 -1.01
N LYS A 125 -5.69 1.43 -2.08
CA LYS A 125 -6.47 2.43 -2.82
C LYS A 125 -7.64 1.82 -3.57
N SER A 126 -7.48 0.63 -4.16
CA SER A 126 -8.58 -0.07 -4.82
C SER A 126 -9.63 -0.52 -3.80
N PHE A 127 -9.21 -1.03 -2.63
CA PHE A 127 -10.12 -1.28 -1.51
C PHE A 127 -10.82 0.01 -1.05
N SER A 128 -10.11 1.12 -0.91
CA SER A 128 -10.67 2.42 -0.53
C SER A 128 -11.70 2.95 -1.54
N VAL A 129 -11.41 2.84 -2.85
CA VAL A 129 -12.34 3.21 -3.92
C VAL A 129 -13.58 2.33 -3.89
N VAL A 130 -13.41 1.01 -3.73
CA VAL A 130 -14.53 0.07 -3.60
C VAL A 130 -15.37 0.40 -2.36
N THR A 131 -14.76 0.67 -1.21
CA THR A 131 -15.51 1.07 -0.01
C THR A 131 -16.27 2.39 -0.21
N ASN A 132 -15.65 3.38 -0.87
CA ASN A 132 -16.30 4.67 -1.16
C ASN A 132 -17.46 4.54 -2.17
N LEU A 133 -17.33 3.66 -3.16
CA LEU A 133 -18.41 3.37 -4.11
C LEU A 133 -19.58 2.65 -3.43
N LEU A 134 -19.29 1.73 -2.50
CA LEU A 134 -20.30 1.01 -1.74
C LEU A 134 -21.04 1.95 -0.79
N THR A 135 -20.34 2.82 -0.05
CA THR A 135 -20.98 3.79 0.86
C THR A 135 -21.80 4.83 0.10
N LYS A 136 -21.30 5.34 -1.04
CA LYS A 136 -22.05 6.28 -1.88
C LYS A 136 -23.34 5.67 -2.47
N LYS A 137 -23.29 4.39 -2.85
CA LYS A 137 -24.47 3.64 -3.32
C LYS A 137 -25.51 3.42 -2.20
N GLU A 138 -25.07 3.34 -0.95
CA GLU A 138 -25.96 3.24 0.20
C GLU A 138 -26.64 4.58 0.52
N GLU A 139 -25.92 5.70 0.44
CA GLU A 139 -26.48 7.04 0.58
C GLU A 139 -27.55 7.34 -0.49
N ASP A 140 -27.29 7.03 -1.76
CA ASP A 140 -28.27 7.20 -2.85
C ASP A 140 -29.53 6.34 -2.66
N LYS A 141 -29.40 5.13 -2.11
CA LYS A 141 -30.56 4.27 -1.78
C LYS A 141 -31.37 4.81 -0.60
N THR A 142 -30.73 5.45 0.39
CA THR A 142 -31.44 6.07 1.51
C THR A 142 -32.23 7.31 1.10
N LEU A 143 -31.75 8.10 0.12
CA LEU A 143 -32.53 9.20 -0.45
C LEU A 143 -33.75 8.72 -1.24
N GLN A 144 -33.63 7.65 -2.04
CA GLN A 144 -34.77 7.13 -2.82
C GLN A 144 -35.85 6.46 -1.97
N ASN A 145 -35.51 5.93 -0.79
CA ASN A 145 -36.46 5.34 0.15
C ASN A 145 -37.09 6.37 1.11
N GLY A 146 -36.62 7.63 1.09
CA GLY A 146 -37.15 8.73 1.90
C GLY A 146 -38.39 9.43 1.32
N ASP A 147 -38.69 9.22 0.04
CA ASP A 147 -39.81 9.89 -0.65
C ASP A 147 -41.12 9.06 -0.66
N ILE A 148 -41.23 8.02 0.17
CA ILE A 148 -42.48 7.31 0.41
C ILE A 148 -42.66 7.02 1.91
N CYS A 149 -43.02 8.05 2.68
CA CYS A 149 -44.27 8.06 3.46
C CYS A 149 -44.47 9.41 4.17
N CYS A 150 -45.57 10.08 3.80
CA CYS A 150 -46.20 11.28 4.36
C CYS A 150 -45.56 12.64 4.02
#